data_AF-Q54IH4-F1
#
_entry.id   AF-Q54IH4-F1
#
_cell.length_a   1.000
_cell.length_b   1.000
_cell.length_c   1.000
_cell.angle_alpha   90.00
_cell.angle_beta   90.00
_cell.angle_gamma   90.00
#
_symmetry.space_group_name_H-M   'P 1'
#
loop_
_entity.id
_entity.type
_entity.pdbx_description
1 polymer ?
#
loop_
_entity_poly.entity_id
_entity_poly.type
_entity_poly.pdbx_seq_one_letter_code
_entity_poly.pdbx_strand_id
1 'polypeptide(L)'
;YLSPVGDGYDKKTLIESSHRTTMVELSIEDSDWLMMDRFESDKPIFTPTRQVLDHIKLSVENYLNINKNIICKVNVILVCGSDLLGSFNIPNLWSDNDMNLLSSKDNFGIAVIPRIGSNLNDIISINEILTKNKDGIYLIPADITNDVSSTKIREKLRNKFSVKYLMPDNALNYIKSKNIYKTEIPDFRNKL
;
A
#
# COMPACT_ATOMS: atom_id res chain seq x y z
N TYR A 1 1.33 -7.84 -5.88
CA TYR A 1 2.43 -6.86 -5.96
C TYR A 1 2.39 -5.94 -4.76
N LEU A 2 3.54 -5.63 -4.18
CA LEU A 2 3.73 -4.53 -3.24
C LEU A 2 4.28 -3.33 -4.01
N SER A 3 3.63 -2.17 -3.96
CA SER A 3 4.10 -0.94 -4.60
C SER A 3 4.34 0.12 -3.53
N PRO A 4 5.60 0.36 -3.13
CA PRO A 4 5.91 1.42 -2.17
C PRO A 4 5.65 2.79 -2.78
N VAL A 5 4.96 3.67 -2.04
CA VAL A 5 4.68 5.04 -2.48
C VAL A 5 5.96 5.82 -2.84
N GLY A 6 5.91 6.70 -3.83
CA GLY A 6 7.01 7.61 -4.17
C GLY A 6 7.23 8.71 -3.13
N ASP A 7 8.42 9.32 -3.15
CA ASP A 7 8.75 10.42 -2.21
C ASP A 7 7.94 11.70 -2.52
N GLY A 8 7.36 11.81 -3.71
CA GLY A 8 6.41 12.87 -4.07
C GLY A 8 5.11 12.89 -3.27
N TYR A 9 4.82 11.88 -2.44
CA TYR A 9 3.66 11.88 -1.51
C TYR A 9 3.82 12.87 -0.35
N ASP A 10 5.04 13.35 -0.08
CA ASP A 10 5.34 14.43 0.86
C ASP A 10 4.77 14.23 2.30
N LYS A 11 4.76 12.99 2.78
CA LYS A 11 4.41 12.69 4.18
C LYS A 11 5.61 12.94 5.10
N LYS A 12 5.43 13.79 6.12
CA LYS A 12 6.51 14.26 7.02
C LYS A 12 7.39 13.16 7.64
N THR A 13 6.79 12.02 7.96
CA THR A 13 7.51 10.90 8.61
C THR A 13 7.97 9.83 7.64
N LEU A 14 7.93 10.10 6.33
CA LEU A 14 8.31 9.15 5.29
C LEU A 14 9.81 9.28 5.03
N ILE A 15 10.53 8.17 5.18
CA ILE A 15 11.93 8.09 4.74
C ILE A 15 11.97 7.92 3.22
N GLU A 16 13.15 8.16 2.64
CA GLU A 16 13.42 7.98 1.21
C GLU A 16 12.89 6.64 0.67
N SER A 17 12.36 6.68 -0.55
CA SER A 17 11.76 5.53 -1.23
C SER A 17 12.76 4.39 -1.38
N SER A 18 14.03 4.72 -1.64
CA SER A 18 15.15 3.78 -1.74
C SER A 18 15.25 2.84 -0.53
N HIS A 19 15.15 3.37 0.69
CA HIS A 19 15.17 2.58 1.91
C HIS A 19 13.92 1.71 2.04
N ARG A 20 12.75 2.24 1.68
CA ARG A 20 11.48 1.51 1.77
C ARG A 20 11.43 0.36 0.77
N THR A 21 11.86 0.58 -0.46
CA THR A 21 11.93 -0.45 -1.50
C THR A 21 12.91 -1.54 -1.09
N THR A 22 14.10 -1.20 -0.57
CA THR A 22 15.03 -2.23 -0.08
C THR A 22 14.48 -3.02 1.10
N MET A 23 13.81 -2.36 2.06
CA MET A 23 13.17 -3.09 3.17
C MET A 23 12.05 -4.02 2.69
N VAL A 24 11.26 -3.61 1.69
CA VAL A 24 10.20 -4.44 1.12
C VAL A 24 10.80 -5.64 0.40
N GLU A 25 11.81 -5.45 -0.44
CA GLU A 25 12.52 -6.52 -1.15
C GLU A 25 13.08 -7.57 -0.17
N LEU A 26 13.77 -7.12 0.89
CA LEU A 26 14.28 -7.99 1.95
C LEU A 26 13.17 -8.66 2.79
N SER A 27 11.96 -8.11 2.81
CA SER A 27 10.83 -8.67 3.57
C SER A 27 10.07 -9.75 2.82
N ILE A 28 10.28 -9.86 1.49
CA ILE A 28 9.57 -10.81 0.63
C ILE A 28 10.53 -11.73 -0.14
N GLU A 29 11.81 -11.75 0.21
CA GLU A 29 12.83 -12.52 -0.50
C GLU A 29 12.57 -14.04 -0.47
N ASP A 30 11.89 -14.52 0.56
CA ASP A 30 11.53 -15.91 0.79
C ASP A 30 10.12 -16.26 0.28
N SER A 31 9.40 -15.28 -0.28
CA SER A 31 8.09 -15.48 -0.86
C SER A 31 8.17 -15.90 -2.32
N ASP A 32 7.42 -16.93 -2.70
CA ASP A 32 7.32 -17.45 -4.07
C ASP A 32 6.25 -16.77 -4.94
N TRP A 33 5.39 -15.93 -4.35
CA TRP A 33 4.24 -15.32 -5.06
C TRP A 33 4.15 -13.79 -4.93
N LEU A 34 4.69 -13.19 -3.87
CA LEU A 34 4.79 -11.74 -3.74
C LEU A 34 5.95 -11.20 -4.56
N MET A 35 5.69 -10.08 -5.22
CA MET A 35 6.69 -9.30 -5.96
C MET A 35 6.55 -7.82 -5.60
N MET A 36 7.66 -7.09 -5.65
CA MET A 36 7.65 -5.63 -5.54
C MET A 36 7.63 -5.00 -6.93
N ASP A 37 6.82 -3.94 -7.10
CA ASP A 37 6.85 -3.09 -8.29
C ASP A 37 7.26 -1.65 -7.88
N ARG A 38 8.30 -1.13 -8.53
CA ARG A 38 8.95 0.15 -8.23
C ARG A 38 8.43 1.33 -9.07
N PHE A 39 7.45 1.12 -9.95
CA PHE A 39 6.91 2.16 -10.82
C PHE A 39 6.45 3.41 -10.06
N GLU A 40 5.78 3.21 -8.92
CA GLU A 40 5.34 4.31 -8.06
C GLU A 40 6.52 4.97 -7.32
N SER A 41 7.43 4.15 -6.77
CA SER A 41 8.52 4.62 -5.92
C SER A 41 9.60 5.39 -6.66
N ASP A 42 9.79 5.09 -7.95
CA ASP A 42 10.85 5.66 -8.78
C ASP A 42 10.41 6.95 -9.50
N LYS A 43 9.12 7.32 -9.39
CA LYS A 43 8.62 8.58 -9.94
C LYS A 43 8.94 9.77 -9.03
N PRO A 44 9.31 10.94 -9.60
CA PRO A 44 9.61 12.14 -8.83
C PRO A 44 8.35 12.82 -8.26
N ILE A 45 7.17 12.51 -8.82
CA ILE A 45 5.89 13.09 -8.43
C ILE A 45 4.97 12.02 -7.84
N PHE A 46 4.03 12.46 -7.01
CA PHE A 46 2.96 11.59 -6.52
C PHE A 46 2.19 10.95 -7.68
N THR A 47 1.91 9.65 -7.55
CA THR A 47 1.13 8.89 -8.53
C THR A 47 -0.15 8.42 -7.86
N PRO A 48 -1.32 8.84 -8.35
CA PRO A 48 -2.60 8.33 -7.84
C PRO A 48 -2.67 6.81 -7.93
N THR A 49 -3.20 6.16 -6.89
CA THR A 49 -3.28 4.69 -6.78
C THR A 49 -3.93 4.04 -8.00
N ARG A 50 -4.95 4.69 -8.58
CA ARG A 50 -5.61 4.26 -9.82
C ARG A 50 -4.62 4.12 -10.99
N GLN A 51 -3.63 5.00 -11.11
CA GLN A 51 -2.60 4.93 -12.15
C GLN A 51 -1.58 3.81 -11.89
N VAL A 52 -1.32 3.48 -10.63
CA VAL A 52 -0.47 2.34 -10.27
C VAL A 52 -1.14 1.04 -10.68
N LEU A 53 -2.46 0.91 -10.44
CA LEU A 53 -3.21 -0.29 -10.84
C LEU A 53 -3.29 -0.46 -12.37
N ASP A 54 -3.43 0.62 -13.13
CA ASP A 54 -3.32 0.59 -14.60
C ASP A 54 -1.98 0.03 -15.07
N HIS A 55 -0.89 0.55 -14.49
CA HIS A 55 0.46 0.10 -14.83
C HIS A 55 0.64 -1.39 -14.56
N ILE A 56 0.20 -1.86 -13.38
CA ILE A 56 0.30 -3.28 -13.03
C ILE A 56 -0.53 -4.13 -14.01
N LYS A 57 -1.76 -3.72 -14.30
CA LYS A 57 -2.64 -4.43 -15.23
C LYS A 57 -2.00 -4.58 -16.61
N LEU A 58 -1.54 -3.46 -17.19
CA LEU A 58 -0.90 -3.44 -18.49
C LEU A 58 0.38 -4.28 -18.51
N SER A 59 1.21 -4.17 -17.45
CA SER A 59 2.44 -4.95 -17.31
C SER A 59 2.18 -6.45 -17.30
N VAL A 60 1.17 -6.91 -16.55
CA VAL A 60 0.82 -8.33 -16.46
C VAL A 60 0.20 -8.84 -17.76
N GLU A 61 -0.73 -8.09 -18.36
CA GLU A 61 -1.35 -8.45 -19.65
C GLU A 61 -0.28 -8.57 -20.76
N ASN A 62 0.67 -7.63 -20.82
CA ASN A 62 1.79 -7.68 -21.74
C ASN A 62 2.69 -8.88 -21.49
N TYR A 63 3.00 -9.19 -20.22
CA TYR A 63 3.80 -10.35 -19.88
C TYR A 63 3.13 -11.66 -20.35
N LEU A 64 1.84 -11.83 -20.08
CA LEU A 64 1.07 -13.02 -20.47
C LEU A 64 0.97 -13.16 -21.99
N ASN A 65 0.72 -12.05 -22.70
CA ASN A 65 0.63 -12.07 -24.15
C ASN A 65 1.98 -12.43 -24.79
N ILE A 66 3.05 -11.73 -24.43
CA ILE A 66 4.37 -11.87 -25.07
C ILE A 66 5.07 -13.17 -24.64
N ASN A 67 5.05 -13.52 -23.36
CA ASN A 67 5.87 -14.60 -22.81
C ASN A 67 5.13 -15.93 -22.70
N LYS A 68 3.79 -15.89 -22.67
CA LYS A 68 2.95 -17.10 -22.54
C LYS A 68 2.05 -17.33 -23.75
N ASN A 69 1.99 -16.40 -24.71
CA ASN A 69 1.05 -16.44 -25.83
C ASN A 69 -0.42 -16.54 -25.38
N ILE A 70 -0.73 -15.91 -24.25
CA ILE A 70 -2.07 -15.87 -23.66
C ILE A 70 -2.61 -14.44 -23.79
N ILE A 71 -3.64 -14.27 -24.63
CA ILE A 71 -4.39 -13.03 -24.71
C ILE A 71 -5.56 -13.14 -23.74
N CYS A 72 -5.47 -12.48 -22.60
CA CYS A 72 -6.55 -12.44 -21.61
C CYS A 72 -6.63 -11.07 -20.94
N LYS A 73 -7.84 -10.73 -20.48
CA LYS A 73 -8.06 -9.56 -19.62
C LYS A 73 -7.70 -9.95 -18.20
N VAL A 74 -6.79 -9.21 -17.58
CA VAL A 74 -6.38 -9.43 -16.19
C VAL A 74 -7.25 -8.57 -15.28
N ASN A 75 -7.74 -9.16 -14.18
CA ASN A 75 -8.36 -8.39 -13.11
C ASN A 75 -7.34 -8.10 -12.02
N VAL A 76 -7.06 -6.82 -11.79
CA VAL A 76 -6.18 -6.36 -10.71
C VAL A 76 -7.06 -5.82 -9.59
N ILE A 77 -6.85 -6.29 -8.36
CA ILE A 77 -7.63 -5.89 -7.19
C ILE A 77 -6.72 -5.08 -6.26
N LEU A 78 -7.21 -3.94 -5.77
CA LEU A 78 -6.53 -3.18 -4.73
C LEU A 78 -6.70 -3.91 -3.40
N VAL A 79 -5.60 -4.39 -2.81
CA VAL A 79 -5.63 -4.96 -1.45
C VAL A 79 -5.30 -3.87 -0.45
N CYS A 80 -6.18 -3.65 0.53
CA CYS A 80 -5.97 -2.62 1.54
C CYS A 80 -6.58 -2.95 2.91
N GLY A 81 -6.21 -2.16 3.92
CA GLY A 81 -6.89 -2.18 5.20
C GLY A 81 -8.15 -1.31 5.20
N SER A 82 -9.00 -1.52 6.20
CA SER A 82 -10.21 -0.69 6.43
C SER A 82 -9.89 0.80 6.58
N ASP A 83 -8.69 1.16 7.04
CA ASP A 83 -8.20 2.53 7.15
C ASP A 83 -8.05 3.23 5.80
N LEU A 84 -7.54 2.53 4.79
CA LEU A 84 -7.44 3.09 3.43
C LEU A 84 -8.82 3.23 2.80
N LEU A 85 -9.70 2.22 2.92
CA LEU A 85 -11.06 2.34 2.41
C LEU A 85 -11.80 3.50 3.10
N GLY A 86 -11.67 3.63 4.42
CA GLY A 86 -12.25 4.74 5.17
C GLY A 86 -11.76 6.11 4.70
N SER A 87 -10.55 6.20 4.15
CA SER A 87 -10.01 7.46 3.62
C SER A 87 -10.74 7.97 2.37
N PHE A 88 -11.54 7.14 1.69
CA PHE A 88 -12.38 7.57 0.55
C PHE A 88 -13.49 8.53 1.01
N ASN A 89 -13.81 8.54 2.31
CA ASN A 89 -14.76 9.48 2.89
C ASN A 89 -14.14 10.82 3.30
N ILE A 90 -12.82 10.99 3.12
CA ILE A 90 -12.14 12.26 3.41
C ILE A 90 -12.35 13.20 2.21
N PRO A 91 -13.00 14.36 2.41
CA PRO A 91 -13.28 15.29 1.31
C PRO A 91 -12.01 15.72 0.59
N ASN A 92 -12.05 15.72 -0.75
CA ASN A 92 -10.97 16.16 -1.64
C ASN A 92 -9.67 15.35 -1.56
N LEU A 93 -9.64 14.21 -0.84
CA LEU A 93 -8.46 13.36 -0.79
C LEU A 93 -8.35 12.45 -2.03
N TRP A 94 -9.50 11.97 -2.52
CA TRP A 94 -9.60 11.09 -3.66
C TRP A 94 -10.43 11.73 -4.77
N SER A 95 -10.05 11.47 -6.02
CA SER A 95 -10.88 11.80 -7.18
C SER A 95 -12.07 10.86 -7.24
N ASP A 96 -13.27 11.39 -7.42
CA ASP A 96 -14.51 10.58 -7.58
C ASP A 96 -14.41 9.58 -8.73
N ASN A 97 -13.80 9.99 -9.84
CA ASN A 97 -13.55 9.10 -10.97
C ASN A 97 -12.61 7.96 -10.59
N ASP A 98 -11.54 8.26 -9.84
CA ASP A 98 -10.59 7.24 -9.40
C ASP A 98 -11.24 6.29 -8.39
N MET A 99 -12.02 6.80 -7.44
CA MET A 99 -12.78 5.98 -6.50
C MET A 99 -13.74 5.04 -7.24
N ASN A 100 -14.46 5.55 -8.24
CA ASN A 100 -15.41 4.75 -9.01
C ASN A 100 -14.70 3.65 -9.81
N LEU A 101 -13.57 3.95 -10.45
CA LEU A 101 -12.78 2.94 -11.16
C LEU A 101 -12.18 1.89 -10.21
N LEU A 102 -11.59 2.33 -9.10
CA LEU A 102 -10.95 1.45 -8.11
C LEU A 102 -11.96 0.48 -7.47
N SER A 103 -13.15 0.97 -7.11
CA SER A 103 -14.19 0.17 -6.46
C SER A 103 -15.05 -0.67 -7.41
N SER A 104 -15.07 -0.35 -8.70
CA SER A 104 -15.85 -1.10 -9.71
C SER A 104 -15.27 -2.48 -9.98
N LYS A 105 -16.10 -3.52 -9.88
CA LYS A 105 -15.75 -4.91 -10.23
C LYS A 105 -15.38 -5.11 -11.70
N ASP A 106 -15.86 -4.25 -12.60
CA ASP A 106 -15.63 -4.37 -14.04
C ASP A 106 -14.27 -3.79 -14.47
N ASN A 107 -13.67 -3.00 -13.59
CA ASN A 107 -12.41 -2.29 -13.78
C ASN A 107 -11.30 -2.92 -12.94
N PHE A 108 -11.50 -2.92 -11.61
CA PHE A 108 -10.56 -3.43 -10.61
C PHE A 108 -11.31 -4.18 -9.50
N GLY A 109 -11.78 -3.44 -8.50
CA GLY A 109 -12.29 -3.95 -7.23
C GLY A 109 -11.29 -3.74 -6.09
N ILE A 110 -11.79 -3.83 -4.87
CA ILE A 110 -11.03 -3.61 -3.64
C ILE A 110 -11.22 -4.83 -2.74
N ALA A 111 -10.13 -5.44 -2.30
CA ALA A 111 -10.15 -6.47 -1.28
C ALA A 111 -9.66 -5.88 0.05
N VAL A 112 -10.53 -5.92 1.06
CA VAL A 112 -10.32 -5.23 2.33
C VAL A 112 -10.07 -6.23 3.45
N ILE A 113 -8.94 -6.06 4.12
CA ILE A 113 -8.59 -6.77 5.34
C ILE A 113 -9.04 -5.88 6.52
N PRO A 114 -10.07 -6.27 7.29
CA PRO A 114 -10.63 -5.45 8.34
C PRO A 114 -9.65 -5.33 9.51
N ARG A 115 -9.55 -4.14 10.11
CA ARG A 115 -8.84 -3.94 11.38
C ARG A 115 -9.85 -3.98 12.54
N ILE A 116 -9.37 -4.36 13.72
CA ILE A 116 -10.18 -4.34 14.94
C ILE A 116 -10.78 -2.94 15.12
N GLY A 117 -12.09 -2.89 15.38
CA GLY A 117 -12.85 -1.65 15.60
C GLY A 117 -13.31 -0.93 14.33
N SER A 118 -13.01 -1.43 13.14
CA SER A 118 -13.55 -0.88 11.89
C SER A 118 -14.89 -1.53 11.52
N ASN A 119 -15.89 -0.71 11.16
CA ASN A 119 -17.14 -1.19 10.58
C ASN A 119 -17.16 -0.87 9.07
N LEU A 120 -16.94 -1.89 8.25
CA LEU A 120 -16.90 -1.75 6.80
C LEU A 120 -18.24 -1.34 6.20
N ASN A 121 -19.36 -1.80 6.77
CA ASN A 121 -20.68 -1.41 6.27
C ASN A 121 -20.91 0.08 6.47
N ASP A 122 -20.50 0.63 7.62
CA ASP A 122 -20.62 2.06 7.88
C ASP A 122 -19.75 2.86 6.90
N ILE A 123 -18.49 2.46 6.71
CA ILE A 123 -17.57 3.09 5.74
C ILE A 123 -18.17 3.15 4.34
N ILE A 124 -18.72 2.02 3.86
CA ILE A 124 -19.31 1.91 2.52
C ILE A 124 -20.58 2.76 2.43
N SER A 125 -21.49 2.66 3.41
CA SER A 125 -22.81 3.30 3.38
C SER A 125 -22.77 4.83 3.39
N ILE A 126 -21.71 5.42 3.94
CA ILE A 126 -21.52 6.88 3.98
C ILE A 126 -21.07 7.43 2.61
N ASN A 127 -20.48 6.59 1.76
CA ASN A 127 -19.99 7.01 0.45
C ASN A 127 -20.93 6.54 -0.66
N GLU A 128 -21.48 7.47 -1.45
CA GLU A 128 -22.39 7.11 -2.54
C GLU A 128 -21.70 6.24 -3.62
N ILE A 129 -20.42 6.50 -3.92
CA ILE A 129 -19.65 5.73 -4.91
C ILE A 129 -19.36 4.32 -4.41
N LEU A 130 -18.89 4.18 -3.16
CA LEU A 130 -18.65 2.85 -2.59
C LEU A 130 -19.95 2.06 -2.42
N THR A 131 -21.05 2.72 -2.04
CA THR A 131 -22.36 2.08 -1.93
C THR A 131 -22.84 1.55 -3.28
N LYS A 132 -22.70 2.36 -4.33
CA LYS A 132 -23.03 1.95 -5.71
C LYS A 132 -22.17 0.76 -6.17
N ASN A 133 -20.88 0.76 -5.86
CA ASN A 133 -19.93 -0.26 -6.30
C ASN A 133 -19.67 -1.33 -5.23
N LYS A 134 -20.61 -1.55 -4.30
CA LYS A 134 -20.43 -2.45 -3.15
C LYS A 134 -20.07 -3.88 -3.56
N ASP A 135 -20.54 -4.34 -4.71
CA ASP A 135 -20.26 -5.66 -5.27
C ASP A 135 -18.83 -5.83 -5.78
N GLY A 136 -18.09 -4.73 -5.99
CA GLY A 136 -16.64 -4.75 -6.26
C GLY A 136 -15.77 -4.62 -5.01
N ILE A 137 -16.37 -4.58 -3.81
CA ILE A 137 -15.65 -4.51 -2.53
C ILE A 137 -15.74 -5.85 -1.81
N TYR A 138 -14.63 -6.57 -1.76
CA TYR A 138 -14.50 -7.91 -1.20
C TYR A 138 -13.95 -7.83 0.23
N LEU A 139 -14.65 -8.42 1.18
CA LEU A 139 -14.13 -8.60 2.54
C LEU A 139 -13.23 -9.84 2.58
N ILE A 140 -11.98 -9.68 3.01
CA ILE A 140 -11.08 -10.78 3.33
C ILE A 140 -11.15 -11.00 4.85
N PRO A 141 -11.75 -12.10 5.34
CA PRO A 141 -11.72 -12.44 6.75
C PRO A 141 -10.28 -12.65 7.23
N ALA A 142 -9.92 -12.03 8.34
CA ALA A 142 -8.64 -12.25 9.00
C ALA A 142 -8.91 -12.77 10.42
N ASP A 143 -8.87 -14.10 10.58
CA ASP A 143 -9.12 -14.74 11.87
C ASP A 143 -8.03 -14.44 12.91
N ILE A 144 -6.80 -14.19 12.44
CA ILE A 144 -5.66 -13.80 13.27
C ILE A 144 -5.20 -12.42 12.84
N THR A 145 -5.47 -11.43 13.68
CA THR A 145 -5.07 -10.05 13.41
C THR A 145 -3.68 -9.77 13.99
N ASN A 146 -2.74 -9.35 13.13
CA ASN A 146 -1.48 -8.79 13.59
C ASN A 146 -1.61 -7.25 13.68
N ASP A 147 -1.92 -6.71 14.87
CA ASP A 147 -2.05 -5.24 15.07
C ASP A 147 -0.69 -4.53 15.23
N VAL A 148 0.21 -4.82 14.28
CA VAL A 148 1.49 -4.14 14.13
C VAL A 148 1.31 -2.98 13.15
N SER A 149 1.52 -1.75 13.63
CA SER A 149 1.53 -0.56 12.78
C SER A 149 2.95 -0.03 12.62
N SER A 150 3.27 0.50 11.44
CA SER A 150 4.58 1.10 11.20
C SER A 150 4.87 2.27 12.15
N THR A 151 3.84 2.98 12.62
CA THR A 151 3.98 4.04 13.64
C THR A 151 4.50 3.47 14.96
N LYS A 152 3.90 2.40 15.48
CA LYS A 152 4.35 1.71 16.70
C LYS A 152 5.77 1.17 16.53
N ILE A 153 6.10 0.60 15.38
CA ILE A 153 7.46 0.09 15.07
C ILE A 153 8.49 1.23 15.11
N ARG A 154 8.24 2.34 14.41
CA ARG A 154 9.15 3.49 14.40
C ARG A 154 9.34 4.08 15.80
N GLU A 155 8.29 4.13 16.61
CA GLU A 155 8.35 4.57 18.00
C GLU A 155 9.22 3.66 18.87
N LYS A 156 9.01 2.34 18.79
CA LYS A 156 9.83 1.36 19.52
C LYS A 156 11.30 1.45 19.12
N LEU A 157 11.59 1.60 17.84
CA LEU A 157 12.95 1.78 17.32
C LEU A 157 13.61 3.06 17.86
N ARG A 158 12.91 4.21 17.85
CA ARG A 158 13.41 5.46 18.45
C ARG A 158 13.74 5.30 19.93
N ASN A 159 12.87 4.61 20.65
CA ASN A 159 13.01 4.35 22.09
C ASN A 159 13.95 3.17 22.42
N LYS A 160 14.68 2.64 21.43
CA LYS A 160 15.63 1.52 21.58
C LYS A 160 15.00 0.23 22.15
N PHE A 161 13.69 0.07 22.00
CA PHE A 161 13.01 -1.18 22.32
C PHE A 161 13.22 -2.19 21.19
N SER A 162 13.20 -3.47 21.55
CA SER A 162 13.22 -4.55 20.56
C SER A 162 11.92 -4.55 19.75
N VAL A 163 12.07 -4.74 18.43
CA VAL A 163 10.98 -5.06 17.49
C VAL A 163 11.19 -6.42 16.83
N LYS A 164 12.06 -7.27 17.41
CA LYS A 164 12.29 -8.63 16.94
C LYS A 164 10.97 -9.39 16.92
N TYR A 165 10.73 -10.16 15.86
CA TYR A 165 9.48 -10.91 15.61
C TYR A 165 8.25 -10.06 15.29
N LEU A 166 8.36 -8.73 15.22
CA LEU A 166 7.29 -7.85 14.73
C LEU A 166 7.46 -7.50 13.24
N MET A 167 8.60 -7.83 12.66
CA MET A 167 8.94 -7.65 11.25
C MET A 167 10.03 -8.65 10.83
N PRO A 168 10.23 -8.89 9.52
CA PRO A 168 11.30 -9.77 9.03
C PRO A 168 12.69 -9.33 9.47
N ASP A 169 13.53 -10.31 9.82
CA ASP A 169 14.87 -10.06 10.36
C ASP A 169 15.78 -9.33 9.36
N ASN A 170 15.67 -9.62 8.05
CA ASN A 170 16.49 -8.97 7.03
C ASN A 170 16.19 -7.48 6.90
N ALA A 171 14.91 -7.10 6.88
CA ALA A 171 14.50 -5.70 6.92
C ALA A 171 14.92 -5.01 8.24
N LEU A 172 14.82 -5.71 9.38
CA LEU A 172 15.27 -5.18 10.66
C LEU A 172 16.80 -4.96 10.70
N ASN A 173 17.58 -5.89 10.14
CA ASN A 173 19.03 -5.78 10.02
C ASN A 173 19.42 -4.60 9.12
N TYR A 174 18.70 -4.39 8.02
CA TYR A 174 18.88 -3.23 7.16
C TYR A 174 18.66 -1.92 7.92
N ILE A 175 17.54 -1.78 8.64
CA ILE A 175 17.23 -0.61 9.49
C ILE A 175 18.38 -0.32 10.45
N LYS A 176 18.88 -1.35 11.15
CA LYS A 176 20.00 -1.20 12.10
C LYS A 176 21.27 -0.73 11.40
N SER A 177 21.62 -1.34 10.26
CA SER A 177 22.85 -1.01 9.51
C SER A 177 22.85 0.42 8.96
N LYS A 178 21.68 0.93 8.55
CA LYS A 178 21.50 2.26 7.99
C LYS A 178 21.08 3.30 9.03
N ASN A 179 20.98 2.92 10.31
CA ASN A 179 20.53 3.78 11.41
C ASN A 179 19.15 4.45 11.17
N ILE A 180 18.27 3.77 10.43
CA ILE A 180 16.96 4.30 10.06
C ILE A 180 16.08 4.35 11.33
N TYR A 181 15.29 5.41 11.46
CA TYR A 181 14.36 5.66 12.58
C TYR A 181 15.01 5.83 13.97
N LYS A 182 16.34 6.08 14.06
CA LYS A 182 17.00 6.36 15.36
C LYS A 182 16.64 7.74 15.94
N THR A 183 16.38 8.72 15.08
CA THR A 183 15.96 10.07 15.46
C THR A 183 14.68 10.42 14.70
N GLU A 184 13.98 11.47 15.12
CA GLU A 184 12.95 12.04 14.26
C GLU A 184 13.55 12.42 12.91
N ILE A 185 12.80 12.19 11.84
CA ILE A 185 13.21 12.60 10.50
C ILE A 185 13.21 14.12 10.52
N PRO A 186 14.34 14.79 10.27
CA PRO A 186 14.38 16.24 10.29
C PRO A 186 13.40 16.80 9.25
N ASP A 187 12.53 17.74 9.66
CA ASP A 187 11.65 18.44 8.72
C ASP A 187 12.50 19.41 7.88
N PHE A 188 12.94 18.97 6.71
CA PHE A 188 13.78 19.77 5.82
C PHE A 188 12.97 20.84 5.05
N ARG A 189 11.65 20.94 5.24
CA ARG A 189 10.80 21.92 4.52
C ARG A 189 10.95 23.35 5.03
N ASN A 190 11.61 23.56 6.18
CA ASN A 190 11.93 24.89 6.69
C ASN A 190 13.29 25.44 6.18
N LYS A 191 13.84 24.90 5.08
CA LYS A 191 15.12 25.37 4.50
C LYS A 191 14.98 26.22 3.23
N LEU A 192 13.81 26.79 2.94
CA LEU A 192 13.62 27.79 1.89
C LEU A 192 12.87 29.00 2.42
#